data_AF-A0A919ZI86-F1
#
_entry.id   AF-A0A919ZI86-F1
#
_cell.length_a   1.000
_cell.length_b   1.000
_cell.length_c   1.000
_cell.angle_alpha   90.00
_cell.angle_beta   90.00
_cell.angle_gamma   90.00
#
_symmetry.space_group_name_H-M   'P 1'
#
loop_
_entity.id
_entity.type
_entity.pdbx_description
1 polymer ?
#
loop_
_entity_poly.entity_id
_entity_poly.type
_entity_poly.pdbx_seq_one_letter_code
_entity_poly.pdbx_strand_id
1 'polypeptide(L)'
;MTLAILLIAAAVIGFFVWRSQTAWTTLAVASGTQSEDIQYKYNLLKDNGVRTKLKSSEAAGNVATSAPLMDEHAQAGVQYTLVVHKDDEEKARSVLEHQAETVI
;
A
#
# COMPACT_ATOMS: atom_id res chain seq x y z
N MET A 1 3.03 -20.79 35.85
CA MET A 1 2.80 -19.32 35.73
C MET A 1 3.45 -18.73 34.47
N THR A 2 4.68 -19.09 34.12
CA THR A 2 5.39 -18.56 32.92
C THR A 2 4.75 -18.93 31.57
N LEU A 3 4.24 -20.16 31.42
CA LEU A 3 3.63 -20.63 30.17
C LEU A 3 2.35 -19.84 29.80
N ALA A 4 1.52 -19.50 30.80
CA ALA A 4 0.30 -18.72 30.59
C ALA A 4 0.59 -17.28 30.15
N ILE A 5 1.65 -16.66 30.69
CA ILE A 5 2.07 -15.31 30.31
C ILE A 5 2.61 -15.27 28.88
N LEU A 6 3.37 -16.30 28.47
CA LEU A 6 3.87 -16.42 27.10
C LEU A 6 2.74 -16.56 26.07
N LEU A 7 1.70 -17.34 26.38
CA LEU A 7 0.54 -17.49 25.50
C LEU A 7 -0.26 -16.18 25.36
N ILE A 8 -0.44 -15.43 26.44
CA ILE A 8 -1.09 -14.13 26.40
C ILE A 8 -0.27 -13.12 25.59
N ALA A 9 1.05 -13.08 25.79
CA ALA A 9 1.93 -12.20 25.01
C ALA A 9 1.89 -12.52 23.52
N ALA A 10 1.94 -13.81 23.14
CA ALA A 10 1.83 -14.24 21.76
C ALA A 10 0.46 -13.88 21.13
N ALA A 11 -0.63 -14.02 21.90
CA ALA A 11 -1.97 -13.64 21.44
C ALA A 11 -2.09 -12.12 21.22
N VAL A 12 -1.52 -11.29 22.09
CA VAL A 12 -1.53 -9.83 21.95
C VAL A 12 -0.72 -9.39 20.72
N ILE A 13 0.47 -9.97 20.52
CA ILE A 13 1.30 -9.68 19.35
C ILE A 13 0.59 -10.14 18.07
N GLY A 14 0.03 -11.36 18.06
CA GLY A 14 -0.72 -11.89 16.93
C GLY A 14 -1.92 -11.03 16.57
N PHE A 15 -2.70 -10.58 17.56
CA PHE A 15 -3.83 -9.68 17.35
C PHE A 15 -3.40 -8.33 16.78
N PHE A 16 -2.31 -7.75 17.28
CA PHE A 16 -1.82 -6.46 16.81
C PHE A 16 -1.30 -6.53 15.38
N VAL A 17 -0.57 -7.60 15.03
CA VAL A 17 -0.11 -7.88 13.67
C VAL A 17 -1.29 -8.10 12.73
N TRP A 18 -2.28 -8.91 13.14
CA TRP A 18 -3.46 -9.20 12.33
C TRP A 18 -4.29 -7.94 12.07
N ARG A 19 -4.57 -7.15 13.11
CA ARG A 19 -5.30 -5.88 12.98
C ARG A 19 -4.57 -4.87 12.12
N SER A 20 -3.24 -4.82 12.19
CA SER A 20 -2.41 -3.95 11.35
C SER A 20 -2.43 -4.36 9.88
N GLN A 21 -2.58 -5.65 9.55
CA GLN A 21 -2.72 -6.09 8.16
C GLN A 21 -4.11 -5.81 7.58
N THR A 22 -5.18 -5.96 8.36
CA THR A 22 -6.56 -5.67 7.91
C THR A 22 -6.84 -4.18 7.71
N ALA A 23 -5.93 -3.31 8.17
CA ALA A 23 -6.09 -1.87 8.12
C ALA A 23 -5.62 -1.23 6.80
N TRP A 24 -5.21 -1.98 5.78
CA TRP A 24 -4.79 -1.42 4.50
C TRP A 24 -5.76 -1.83 3.39
N THR A 25 -6.35 -0.84 2.72
CA THR A 25 -7.29 -1.02 1.62
C THR A 25 -6.61 -0.68 0.29
N THR A 26 -6.93 -1.42 -0.77
CA THR A 26 -6.41 -1.14 -2.11
C THR A 26 -7.24 -0.03 -2.75
N LEU A 27 -6.59 1.05 -3.15
CA LEU A 27 -7.25 2.20 -3.77
C LEU A 27 -7.07 2.22 -5.29
N ALA A 28 -5.90 1.83 -5.79
CA ALA A 28 -5.65 1.73 -7.23
C ALA A 28 -4.68 0.59 -7.55
N VAL A 29 -4.84 0.02 -8.74
CA VAL A 29 -3.94 -0.97 -9.31
C VAL A 29 -3.56 -0.50 -10.71
N ALA A 30 -2.28 -0.43 -11.00
CA ALA A 30 -1.72 -0.01 -12.27
C ALA A 30 -0.76 -1.08 -12.80
N SER A 31 -0.78 -1.34 -14.09
CA SER A 31 0.23 -2.15 -14.77
C SER A 31 1.46 -1.30 -15.07
N GLY A 32 2.60 -1.90 -15.42
CA GLY A 32 3.87 -1.18 -15.67
C GLY A 32 3.78 0.03 -16.61
N THR A 33 2.87 0.00 -17.59
CA THR A 33 2.60 1.14 -18.50
C THR A 33 1.89 2.34 -17.86
N GLN A 34 1.27 2.15 -16.69
CA GLN A 34 0.59 3.18 -15.89
C GLN A 34 1.36 3.47 -14.58
N SER A 35 2.64 3.09 -14.52
CA SER A 35 3.51 3.27 -13.35
C SER A 35 3.68 4.75 -12.96
N GLU A 36 3.68 5.64 -13.95
CA GLU A 36 3.81 7.09 -13.73
C GLU A 36 2.54 7.68 -13.08
N ASP A 37 1.35 7.31 -13.56
CA ASP A 37 0.07 7.75 -12.99
C ASP A 37 -0.10 7.29 -11.53
N ILE A 38 0.27 6.06 -11.22
CA ILE A 38 0.15 5.55 -9.84
C ILE A 38 1.21 6.15 -8.90
N GLN A 39 2.41 6.47 -9.40
CA GLN A 39 3.40 7.22 -8.64
C GLN A 39 2.95 8.65 -8.36
N TYR A 40 2.33 9.30 -9.34
CA TYR A 40 1.76 10.62 -9.17
C TYR A 40 0.68 10.63 -8.07
N LYS A 41 -0.29 9.72 -8.15
CA LYS A 41 -1.33 9.54 -7.13
C LYS A 41 -0.75 9.23 -5.74
N TYR A 42 0.29 8.40 -5.68
CA TYR A 42 0.98 8.09 -4.44
C TYR A 42 1.60 9.34 -3.80
N ASN A 43 2.33 10.15 -4.59
CA ASN A 43 2.95 11.38 -4.10
C ASN A 43 1.89 12.38 -3.64
N LEU A 44 0.83 12.58 -4.42
CA LEU A 44 -0.27 13.47 -4.05
C LEU A 44 -0.89 13.10 -2.69
N LEU A 45 -1.20 11.82 -2.49
CA LEU A 45 -1.77 11.36 -1.22
C LEU A 45 -0.78 11.54 -0.06
N LYS A 46 0.49 11.25 -0.30
CA LYS A 46 1.56 11.41 0.70
C LYS A 46 1.73 12.88 1.11
N ASP A 47 1.68 13.80 0.16
CA ASP A 47 1.79 15.25 0.40
C ASP A 47 0.59 15.79 1.19
N ASN A 48 -0.58 15.18 1.04
CA ASN A 48 -1.78 15.47 1.83
C ASN A 48 -1.80 14.77 3.21
N GLY A 49 -0.70 14.11 3.60
CA GLY A 49 -0.55 13.44 4.88
C GLY A 49 -1.43 12.19 5.01
N VAL A 50 -1.78 11.54 3.91
CA VAL A 50 -2.49 10.25 3.90
C VAL A 50 -1.47 9.13 4.05
N ARG A 51 -1.74 8.15 4.93
CA ARG A 51 -0.88 6.97 5.07
C ARG A 51 -1.06 6.03 3.87
N THR A 52 -0.14 6.10 2.92
CA THR A 52 -0.16 5.29 1.71
C THR A 52 1.06 4.37 1.61
N LYS A 53 0.91 3.27 0.88
CA LYS A 53 2.01 2.37 0.50
C LYS A 53 1.83 1.98 -0.96
N LEU A 54 2.91 2.03 -1.72
CA LEU A 54 2.97 1.48 -3.06
C LEU A 54 3.57 0.07 -2.97
N LYS A 55 2.86 -0.94 -3.47
CA LYS A 55 3.35 -2.32 -3.56
C LYS A 55 3.57 -2.66 -5.04
N SER A 56 4.78 -3.01 -5.43
CA SER A 56 5.06 -3.64 -6.71
C SER A 56 4.92 -5.16 -6.54
N SER A 57 4.02 -5.77 -7.29
CA SER A 57 3.91 -7.21 -7.44
C SER A 57 4.42 -7.57 -8.82
N GLU A 58 5.58 -8.20 -8.88
CA GLU A 58 6.03 -8.88 -10.08
C GLU A 58 5.29 -10.22 -10.15
N ALA A 59 4.74 -10.56 -11.32
CA ALA A 59 4.15 -11.88 -11.54
C ALA A 59 5.24 -12.96 -11.65
N ALA A 60 6.06 -13.13 -10.61
CA ALA A 60 7.00 -14.24 -10.47
C ALA A 60 7.27 -14.47 -8.98
N GLY A 61 7.22 -15.73 -8.56
CA GLY A 61 7.07 -16.14 -7.17
C GLY A 61 8.02 -15.49 -6.16
N ASN A 62 7.43 -15.21 -5.00
CA ASN A 62 8.03 -15.55 -3.72
C ASN A 62 9.36 -14.86 -3.35
N VAL A 63 9.42 -13.53 -3.21
CA VAL A 63 10.43 -12.91 -2.32
C VAL A 63 9.87 -11.66 -1.63
N ALA A 64 9.64 -11.77 -0.32
CA ALA A 64 9.55 -10.63 0.57
C ALA A 64 10.96 -10.06 0.78
N THR A 65 11.38 -9.04 0.03
CA THR A 65 12.51 -8.19 0.42
C THR A 65 12.29 -6.75 -0.02
N SER A 66 12.76 -5.86 0.85
CA SER A 66 12.61 -4.42 0.89
C SER A 66 13.44 -3.66 -0.15
N ALA A 67 12.77 -2.82 -0.94
CA ALA A 67 13.27 -1.59 -1.62
C ALA A 67 14.35 -1.77 -2.72
N PRO A 68 14.60 -0.72 -3.55
CA PRO A 68 14.12 -0.58 -4.92
C PRO A 68 15.21 -0.93 -5.95
N LEU A 69 14.89 -1.77 -6.93
CA LEU A 69 15.70 -1.93 -8.13
C LEU A 69 14.93 -1.37 -9.32
N MET A 70 15.53 -0.34 -9.90
CA MET A 70 15.09 0.38 -11.09
C MET A 70 15.58 -0.43 -12.29
N ASP A 71 14.74 -1.34 -12.81
CA ASP A 71 15.05 -2.11 -14.01
C ASP A 71 13.98 -1.82 -15.08
N GLU A 72 14.37 -0.96 -16.03
CA GLU A 72 13.53 -0.35 -17.07
C GLU A 72 13.10 -1.35 -18.17
N HIS A 73 13.55 -2.61 -18.12
CA HIS A 73 13.27 -3.63 -19.13
C HIS A 73 12.36 -4.79 -18.68
N ALA A 74 11.96 -4.83 -17.40
CA ALA A 74 11.07 -5.88 -16.85
C ALA A 74 9.57 -5.48 -16.78
N GLN A 75 9.20 -4.30 -17.28
CA GLN A 75 7.92 -3.64 -16.96
C GLN A 75 6.65 -4.26 -17.57
N ALA A 76 6.74 -5.26 -18.46
CA ALA A 76 5.56 -5.86 -19.09
C ALA A 76 4.70 -6.73 -18.14
N GLY A 77 5.24 -7.12 -16.98
CA GLY A 77 4.57 -8.00 -16.00
C GLY A 77 4.50 -7.46 -14.57
N VAL A 78 4.90 -6.21 -14.34
CA VAL A 78 4.92 -5.59 -13.00
C VAL A 78 3.58 -4.90 -12.75
N GLN A 79 2.89 -5.29 -11.68
CA GLN A 79 1.65 -4.67 -11.23
C GLN A 79 1.93 -3.83 -9.97
N TYR A 80 1.68 -2.54 -10.05
CA TYR A 80 1.76 -1.63 -8.93
C TYR A 80 0.38 -1.53 -8.27
N THR A 81 0.33 -1.68 -6.95
CA THR A 81 -0.87 -1.59 -6.14
C THR A 81 -0.67 -0.48 -5.11
N LEU A 82 -1.47 0.57 -5.20
CA LEU A 82 -1.53 1.64 -4.23
C LEU A 82 -2.52 1.25 -3.14
N VAL A 83 -2.00 1.05 -1.92
CA VAL A 83 -2.82 0.78 -0.75
C VAL A 83 -2.78 1.96 0.21
N VAL A 84 -3.91 2.21 0.86
CA VAL A 84 -4.11 3.31 1.81
C VAL A 84 -4.56 2.72 3.14
N HIS A 85 -4.22 3.37 4.25
CA HIS A 85 -4.75 3.00 5.54
C HIS A 85 -6.27 3.21 5.59
N LYS A 86 -7.01 2.26 6.17
CA LYS A 86 -8.49 2.25 6.23
C LYS A 86 -9.05 3.52 6.85
N ASP A 87 -8.41 4.02 7.91
CA ASP A 87 -8.81 5.27 8.57
C ASP A 87 -8.66 6.50 7.65
N ASP A 88 -7.78 6.44 6.65
CA ASP A 88 -7.48 7.55 5.75
C ASP A 88 -8.11 7.34 4.35
N GLU A 89 -8.95 6.31 4.18
CA GLU A 89 -9.56 5.98 2.88
C GLU A 89 -10.46 7.11 2.36
N GLU A 90 -11.36 7.63 3.20
CA GLU A 90 -12.26 8.73 2.81
C GLU A 90 -11.47 9.99 2.46
N LYS A 91 -10.42 10.30 3.24
CA LYS A 91 -9.52 11.42 2.97
C LYS A 91 -8.79 11.23 1.64
N ALA A 92 -8.31 10.03 1.35
CA ALA A 92 -7.64 9.72 0.09
C ALA A 92 -8.57 9.87 -1.12
N ARG A 93 -9.83 9.41 -1.00
CA ARG A 93 -10.84 9.59 -2.05
C ARG A 93 -11.14 11.07 -2.28
N SER A 94 -11.36 11.85 -1.22
CA SER A 94 -11.62 13.29 -1.30
C SER A 94 -10.47 14.06 -1.98
N VAL A 95 -9.21 13.73 -1.66
CA VAL A 95 -8.04 14.37 -2.28
C VAL A 95 -7.98 14.08 -3.79
N LEU A 96 -8.29 12.84 -4.19
CA LEU A 96 -8.28 12.44 -5.60
C LEU A 96 -9.46 13.04 -6.39
N GLU A 97 -10.64 13.15 -5.78
CA GLU A 97 -11.82 13.77 -6.38
C GLU A 97 -11.63 15.28 -6.60
N HIS A 98 -11.11 16.01 -5.59
CA HIS A 98 -10.83 17.44 -5.75
C HIS A 98 -9.79 17.73 -6.83
N GLN A 99 -8.83 16.82 -7.02
CA GLN A 99 -7.85 17.00 -8.08
C GLN A 99 -8.43 16.72 -9.47
N ALA A 100 -9.32 15.74 -9.60
CA ALA A 100 -10.03 15.48 -10.87
C ALA A 100 -10.92 16.66 -11.29
N GLU A 101 -11.50 17.38 -10.32
CA GLU A 101 -12.33 18.57 -10.56
C GLU A 101 -11.51 19.82 -10.94
N THR A 102 -10.24 19.90 -10.54
CA THR A 102 -9.36 21.04 -10.84
C THR A 102 -8.83 21.01 -12.30
N VAL A 103 -9.06 19.93 -13.05
CA VAL A 103 -8.59 19.77 -14.44
C VAL A 103 -9.68 20.14 -15.48
N ILE A 104 -10.68 20.93 -15.08
CA ILE A 104 -11.77 21.40 -15.96
C ILE A 104 -11.65 22.92 -16.19
#